data_AF-A0A1Q8YHQ3-F1
#
_entry.id   AF-A0A1Q8YHQ3-F1
#
_cell.length_a   1.000
_cell.length_b   1.000
_cell.length_c   1.000
_cell.angle_alpha   90.00
_cell.angle_beta   90.00
_cell.angle_gamma   90.00
#
_symmetry.space_group_name_H-M   'P 1'
#
loop_
_entity.id
_entity.type
_entity.pdbx_description
1 polymer ?
#
loop_
_entity_poly.entity_id
_entity_poly.type
_entity_poly.pdbx_seq_one_letter_code
_entity_poly.pdbx_strand_id
1 'polypeptide(L)'
;MNRLAAQQQALLASLFDWPPDVAINNLASYADSTWARGLKVYQANGHALAQRALQAAYPVLAQLLGSESFAALAQDFWHQQPPQRGDIGQWGEAL
;
A
#
# COMPACT_ATOMS: atom_id res chain seq x y z
N MET A 1 12.04 22.03 -4.18
CA MET A 1 11.42 20.86 -4.87
C MET A 1 10.78 21.34 -6.16
N ASN A 2 10.90 20.58 -7.26
CA ASN A 2 10.18 20.88 -8.50
C ASN A 2 8.70 20.42 -8.39
N ARG A 3 7.83 20.93 -9.27
CA ARG A 3 6.40 20.59 -9.26
C ARG A 3 6.12 19.09 -9.41
N LEU A 4 6.90 18.40 -10.25
CA LEU A 4 6.76 16.96 -10.48
C LEU A 4 7.07 16.15 -9.22
N ALA A 5 8.14 16.48 -8.50
CA ALA A 5 8.50 15.81 -7.25
C ALA A 5 7.42 16.01 -6.18
N ALA A 6 6.81 17.20 -6.10
CA ALA A 6 5.67 17.44 -5.21
C ALA A 6 4.45 16.58 -5.58
N GLN A 7 4.15 16.45 -6.87
CA GLN A 7 3.06 15.59 -7.37
C GLN A 7 3.33 14.11 -7.10
N GLN A 8 4.56 13.64 -7.30
CA GLN A 8 4.96 12.26 -7.00
C GLN A 8 4.89 11.97 -5.51
N GLN A 9 5.33 12.90 -4.66
CA GLN A 9 5.25 12.77 -3.21
C GLN A 9 3.80 12.70 -2.73
N ALA A 10 2.92 13.55 -3.28
CA ALA A 10 1.49 13.54 -2.98
C ALA A 10 0.83 12.22 -3.41
N LEU A 11 1.18 11.70 -4.60
CA LEU A 11 0.71 10.40 -5.06
C LEU A 11 1.14 9.27 -4.11
N LEU A 12 2.43 9.22 -3.75
CA LEU A 12 2.93 8.20 -2.82
C LEU A 12 2.25 8.29 -1.45
N ALA A 13 2.05 9.49 -0.91
CA ALA A 13 1.32 9.68 0.34
C ALA A 13 -0.10 9.10 0.25
N SER A 14 -0.84 9.41 -0.82
CA SER A 14 -2.19 8.87 -1.02
C SER A 14 -2.25 7.36 -1.25
N LEU A 15 -1.18 6.71 -1.72
CA LEU A 15 -1.14 5.24 -1.82
C LEU A 15 -1.10 4.57 -0.45
N PHE A 16 -0.50 5.23 0.54
CA PHE A 16 -0.32 4.69 1.89
C PHE A 16 -1.32 5.26 2.90
N ASP A 17 -1.95 6.41 2.64
CA ASP A 17 -3.04 6.94 3.45
C ASP A 17 -4.26 6.01 3.39
N TRP A 18 -4.59 5.43 4.53
CA TRP A 18 -5.74 4.56 4.73
C TRP A 18 -6.43 4.89 6.05
N PRO A 19 -7.78 4.94 6.10
CA PRO A 19 -8.74 4.62 5.04
C PRO A 19 -8.77 5.66 3.88
N PRO A 20 -9.27 5.26 2.70
CA PRO A 20 -9.04 5.96 1.43
C PRO A 20 -9.70 7.35 1.33
N ASP A 21 -10.61 7.68 2.24
CA ASP A 21 -11.32 8.96 2.27
C ASP A 21 -10.37 10.16 2.49
N VAL A 22 -9.28 9.93 3.22
CA VAL A 22 -8.21 10.93 3.43
C VAL A 22 -7.37 11.09 2.16
N ALA A 23 -7.01 9.97 1.51
CA ALA A 23 -6.19 9.95 0.32
C ALA A 23 -6.82 10.68 -0.88
N ILE A 24 -8.16 10.67 -0.97
CA ILE A 24 -8.89 11.30 -2.08
C ILE A 24 -8.82 12.84 -1.99
N ASN A 25 -8.88 13.41 -0.80
CA ASN A 25 -8.84 14.86 -0.63
C ASN A 25 -7.48 15.46 -1.00
N ASN A 26 -6.38 14.72 -0.74
CA ASN A 26 -5.01 15.16 -1.01
C ASN A 26 -4.67 15.27 -2.51
N LEU A 27 -5.39 14.54 -3.38
CA LEU A 27 -5.14 14.47 -4.81
C LEU A 27 -6.20 15.17 -5.68
N ALA A 28 -7.34 15.56 -5.10
CA ALA A 28 -8.44 16.19 -5.82
C ALA A 28 -8.02 17.46 -6.58
N SER A 29 -7.00 18.18 -6.09
CA SER A 29 -6.45 19.39 -6.74
C SER A 29 -5.61 19.10 -7.99
N TYR A 30 -5.25 17.84 -8.25
CA TYR A 30 -4.22 17.46 -9.21
C TYR A 30 -4.71 16.56 -10.34
N ALA A 31 -5.97 16.09 -10.36
CA ALA A 31 -6.40 15.09 -11.33
C ALA A 31 -7.91 15.08 -11.67
N ASP A 32 -8.24 14.55 -12.88
CA ASP A 32 -9.61 14.35 -13.42
C ASP A 32 -10.28 13.05 -12.98
N SER A 33 -11.62 13.01 -12.89
CA SER A 33 -12.48 11.92 -12.34
C SER A 33 -12.02 10.44 -12.48
N THR A 34 -11.26 10.08 -13.51
CA THR A 34 -10.67 8.74 -13.71
C THR A 34 -9.56 8.40 -12.70
N TRP A 35 -8.91 9.39 -12.10
CA TRP A 35 -7.79 9.18 -11.17
C TRP A 35 -8.19 8.43 -9.92
N ALA A 36 -9.40 8.65 -9.39
CA ALA A 36 -9.87 7.98 -8.18
C ALA A 36 -9.97 6.46 -8.39
N ARG A 37 -10.34 6.03 -9.61
CA ARG A 37 -10.30 4.62 -9.99
C ARG A 37 -8.86 4.11 -10.09
N GLY A 38 -7.97 4.88 -10.71
CA GLY A 38 -6.54 4.54 -10.79
C GLY A 38 -5.91 4.36 -9.41
N LEU A 39 -6.18 5.28 -8.49
CA LEU A 39 -5.69 5.22 -7.11
C LEU A 39 -6.13 3.94 -6.39
N LYS A 40 -7.43 3.59 -6.49
CA LYS A 40 -7.95 2.34 -5.91
C LYS A 40 -7.27 1.10 -6.49
N VAL A 41 -6.96 1.09 -7.79
CA VAL A 41 -6.24 -0.02 -8.43
C VAL A 41 -4.83 -0.16 -7.87
N TYR A 42 -4.10 0.95 -7.69
CA TYR A 42 -2.76 0.90 -7.09
C TYR A 42 -2.79 0.50 -5.62
N GLN A 43 -3.75 1.00 -4.83
CA GLN A 43 -3.92 0.59 -3.43
C GLN A 43 -4.21 -0.92 -3.33
N ALA A 44 -5.14 -1.43 -4.14
CA ALA A 44 -5.44 -2.87 -4.18
C ALA A 44 -4.23 -3.71 -4.65
N ASN A 45 -3.42 -3.19 -5.57
CA ASN A 45 -2.18 -3.84 -5.97
C ASN A 45 -1.17 -3.90 -4.80
N GLY A 46 -1.01 -2.79 -4.06
CA GLY A 46 -0.19 -2.73 -2.86
C GLY A 46 -0.60 -3.75 -1.81
N HIS A 47 -1.91 -3.90 -1.56
CA HIS A 47 -2.46 -4.92 -0.66
C HIS A 47 -2.13 -6.35 -1.11
N ALA A 48 -2.35 -6.65 -2.40
CA ALA A 48 -2.05 -7.97 -2.94
C ALA A 48 -0.54 -8.27 -2.91
N LEU A 49 0.29 -7.25 -3.13
CA LEU A 49 1.74 -7.36 -3.06
C LEU A 49 2.22 -7.60 -1.63
N ALA A 50 1.65 -6.86 -0.67
CA ALA A 50 1.92 -7.01 0.76
C ALA A 50 1.65 -8.44 1.23
N GLN A 51 0.46 -8.96 0.91
CA GLN A 51 0.08 -10.33 1.28
C GLN A 51 1.06 -11.36 0.70
N ARG A 52 1.45 -11.22 -0.59
CA ARG A 52 2.39 -12.16 -1.23
C ARG A 52 3.78 -12.11 -0.59
N ALA A 53 4.27 -10.91 -0.29
CA ALA A 53 5.58 -10.72 0.31
C ALA A 53 5.64 -11.36 1.71
N LEU A 54 4.69 -11.04 2.59
CA LEU A 54 4.65 -11.62 3.93
C LEU A 54 4.37 -13.11 3.90
N GLN A 55 3.54 -13.60 2.98
CA GLN A 55 3.28 -15.04 2.86
C GLN A 55 4.53 -15.81 2.44
N ALA A 56 5.37 -15.23 1.57
CA ALA A 56 6.63 -15.83 1.17
C ALA A 56 7.64 -15.88 2.33
N ALA A 57 7.70 -14.83 3.16
CA ALA A 57 8.59 -14.76 4.31
C ALA A 57 8.09 -15.56 5.53
N TYR A 58 6.78 -15.59 5.77
CA TYR A 58 6.14 -16.19 6.95
C TYR A 58 5.04 -17.21 6.60
N PRO A 59 5.36 -18.28 5.85
CA PRO A 59 4.36 -19.22 5.34
C PRO A 59 3.61 -19.98 6.43
N VAL A 60 4.26 -20.28 7.56
CA VAL A 60 3.64 -20.97 8.70
C VAL A 60 2.59 -20.08 9.38
N LEU A 61 2.88 -18.79 9.57
CA LEU A 61 1.92 -17.85 10.14
C LEU A 61 0.69 -17.68 9.23
N ALA A 62 0.90 -17.61 7.91
CA ALA A 62 -0.19 -17.56 6.95
C ALA A 62 -1.09 -18.80 7.04
N GLN A 63 -0.52 -19.98 7.28
CA GLN A 63 -1.29 -21.22 7.45
C GLN A 63 -2.05 -21.26 8.78
N LEU A 64 -1.46 -20.77 9.87
CA LEU A 64 -2.09 -20.74 11.19
C LEU A 64 -3.27 -19.76 11.28
N LEU A 65 -3.12 -18.58 10.68
CA LEU A 65 -4.15 -17.53 10.69
C LEU A 65 -5.25 -17.77 9.65
N GLY A 66 -4.95 -18.51 8.59
CA GLY A 66 -5.81 -18.63 7.42
C GLY A 66 -5.74 -17.41 6.51
N SER A 67 -6.17 -17.58 5.27
CA SER A 67 -5.96 -16.62 4.19
C SER A 67 -6.63 -15.26 4.43
N GLU A 68 -7.85 -15.23 4.95
CA GLU A 68 -8.61 -14.00 5.17
C GLU A 68 -8.00 -13.13 6.27
N SER A 69 -7.71 -13.73 7.43
CA SER A 69 -7.10 -13.02 8.55
C SER A 69 -5.67 -12.56 8.22
N PHE A 70 -4.91 -13.38 7.50
CA PHE A 70 -3.57 -13.01 7.06
C PHE A 70 -3.60 -11.87 6.04
N ALA A 71 -4.57 -11.87 5.12
CA ALA A 71 -4.73 -10.78 4.15
C ALA A 71 -5.08 -9.45 4.85
N ALA A 72 -5.98 -9.46 5.83
CA ALA A 72 -6.31 -8.27 6.62
C ALA A 72 -5.07 -7.75 7.39
N LEU A 73 -4.33 -8.64 8.05
CA LEU A 73 -3.09 -8.29 8.74
C LEU A 73 -2.05 -7.67 7.79
N ALA A 74 -1.87 -8.23 6.61
CA ALA A 74 -0.92 -7.73 5.63
C ALA A 74 -1.31 -6.33 5.12
N GLN A 75 -2.61 -6.06 4.94
CA GLN A 75 -3.13 -4.74 4.56
C GLN A 75 -2.88 -3.71 5.66
N ASP A 76 -3.22 -4.04 6.90
CA ASP A 76 -3.00 -3.15 8.04
C ASP A 76 -1.51 -2.84 8.22
N PHE A 77 -0.65 -3.86 8.11
CA PHE A 77 0.80 -3.70 8.21
C PHE A 77 1.37 -2.86 7.05
N TRP A 78 0.86 -3.01 5.82
CA TRP A 78 1.25 -2.19 4.68
C TRP A 78 1.04 -0.69 4.91
N HIS A 79 -0.06 -0.33 5.57
CA HIS A 79 -0.36 1.07 5.87
C HIS A 79 0.39 1.61 7.09
N GLN A 80 0.63 0.77 8.10
CA GLN A 80 1.41 1.17 9.29
C GLN A 80 2.92 1.25 9.03
N GLN A 81 3.43 0.37 8.18
CA GLN A 81 4.85 0.24 7.86
C GLN A 81 5.04 0.13 6.34
N PRO A 82 4.80 1.21 5.58
CA PRO A 82 4.95 1.18 4.13
C PRO A 82 6.39 0.87 3.71
N PRO A 83 6.60 0.25 2.53
CA PRO A 83 7.94 -0.09 2.05
C PRO A 83 8.78 1.16 1.79
N GLN A 84 10.00 1.17 2.30
CA GLN A 84 10.97 2.25 2.12
C GLN A 84 12.00 1.96 1.02
N ARG A 85 12.03 0.72 0.51
CA ARG A 85 12.96 0.22 -0.50
C ARG A 85 12.17 -0.38 -1.66
N GLY A 86 12.78 -0.37 -2.85
CA GLY A 86 12.14 -0.91 -4.06
C GLY A 86 12.11 -2.44 -4.10
N ASP A 87 12.98 -3.12 -3.35
CA ASP A 87 12.95 -4.57 -3.22
C ASP A 87 11.91 -4.98 -2.20
N ILE A 88 10.78 -5.47 -2.71
CA ILE A 88 9.65 -5.91 -1.88
C ILE A 88 9.96 -7.16 -1.06
N GLY A 89 10.93 -7.98 -1.46
CA GLY A 89 11.32 -9.17 -0.70
C GLY A 89 11.93 -8.81 0.66
N GLN A 90 12.49 -7.59 0.78
CA GLN A 90 13.04 -7.05 2.03
C GLN A 90 11.96 -6.44 2.94
N TRP A 91 10.75 -6.25 2.43
CA TRP A 91 9.66 -5.67 3.21
C TRP A 91 9.09 -6.71 4.18
N GLY A 92 9.09 -6.37 5.47
CA GLY A 92 8.73 -7.29 6.55
C GLY A 92 9.92 -7.90 7.29
N GLU A 93 11.16 -7.73 6.82
CA GLU A 93 12.37 -8.27 7.49
C GLU A 93 12.54 -7.82 8.96
N ALA A 94 11.95 -6.69 9.34
CA ALA A 94 12.01 -6.16 10.70
C ALA A 94 10.98 -6.80 11.68
N LEU A 95 10.14 -7.74 11.21
CA LEU A 95 9.19 -8.51 12.01
C LEU A 95 9.81 -9.81 12.54
#